data_AF-G5JTW7-F1
#
_entry.id   AF-G5JTW7-F1
#
_cell.length_a   1.000
_cell.length_b   1.000
_cell.length_c   1.000
_cell.angle_alpha   90.00
_cell.angle_beta   90.00
_cell.angle_gamma   90.00
#
_symmetry.space_group_name_H-M   'P 1'
#
loop_
_entity.id
_entity.type
_entity.pdbx_description
1 polymer ?
#
loop_
_entity_poly.entity_id
_entity_poly.type
_entity_poly.pdbx_seq_one_letter_code
_entity_poly.pdbx_strand_id
1 'polypeptide(L)'
;MEHEKSFKKSKGEIGAPYKVFECLVKELRNESIIMLHVSENDFFKLGDRAIASSIKEGTLAEDFDKGNLDSIFTDPKVTSSKMYSAFINYYILRLTAVLELYFKDSIKQLLKLNIDLLVKGFKETEKGKLVENLDKNYVPKKYLKYLNRITEQYSSGKKFSGKYQNYSKFLEIDENNTDILDKLDNLFSLRNDLAHLNRFPAEDLAAGTNPRLTTVSGFEYSRETSLSKENFEEVVKELLDLTIKVSKF
;
A
#
# COMPACT_ATOMS: atom_id res chain seq x y z
N MET A 1 26.01 -28.26 -13.67
CA MET A 1 24.71 -28.48 -14.32
C MET A 1 23.55 -28.71 -13.33
N GLU A 2 23.62 -28.19 -12.09
CA GLU A 2 22.53 -28.31 -11.10
C GLU A 2 21.93 -26.97 -10.67
N HIS A 3 22.46 -25.83 -11.12
CA HIS A 3 22.07 -24.49 -10.64
C HIS A 3 20.79 -23.92 -11.29
N GLU A 4 20.32 -24.48 -12.41
CA GLU A 4 19.09 -24.01 -13.10
C GLU A 4 17.78 -24.45 -12.43
N LYS A 5 17.82 -25.42 -11.50
CA LYS A 5 16.59 -25.99 -10.91
C LYS A 5 16.02 -25.22 -9.72
N SER A 6 16.79 -24.35 -9.06
CA SER A 6 16.26 -23.55 -7.95
C SER A 6 15.41 -22.37 -8.43
N PHE A 7 15.80 -21.74 -9.53
CA PHE A 7 15.10 -20.60 -10.12
C PHE A 7 13.71 -20.97 -10.67
N LYS A 8 13.59 -22.14 -11.32
CA LYS A 8 12.32 -22.61 -11.91
C LYS A 8 11.30 -23.15 -10.89
N LYS A 9 11.69 -23.35 -9.62
CA LYS A 9 10.78 -23.90 -8.59
C LYS A 9 10.07 -22.83 -7.76
N SER A 10 10.59 -21.61 -7.69
CA SER A 10 9.88 -20.49 -7.08
C SER A 10 9.20 -19.67 -8.17
N LYS A 11 7.91 -19.89 -8.41
CA LYS A 11 7.07 -18.97 -9.19
C LYS A 11 6.88 -17.64 -8.43
N GLY A 12 7.96 -16.92 -8.13
CA GLY A 12 7.91 -15.71 -7.30
C GLY A 12 7.56 -15.93 -5.82
N GLU A 13 7.10 -17.11 -5.40
CA GLU A 13 6.83 -17.46 -3.99
C GLU A 13 8.13 -17.59 -3.19
N ILE A 14 8.58 -16.48 -2.62
CA ILE A 14 9.84 -16.41 -1.88
C ILE A 14 9.51 -16.45 -0.39
N GLY A 15 9.44 -17.66 0.17
CA GLY A 15 9.55 -17.95 1.61
C GLY A 15 8.85 -16.98 2.58
N ALA A 16 9.61 -16.36 3.49
CA ALA A 16 9.09 -15.55 4.59
C ALA A 16 8.47 -14.20 4.18
N PRO A 17 9.03 -13.42 3.24
CA PRO A 17 8.42 -12.23 2.65
C PRO A 17 7.05 -12.50 2.05
N TYR A 18 6.86 -13.61 1.33
CA TYR A 18 5.54 -13.96 0.81
C TYR A 18 4.54 -14.23 1.94
N LYS A 19 4.94 -14.99 2.98
CA LYS A 19 4.07 -15.20 4.16
C LYS A 19 3.72 -13.91 4.89
N VAL A 20 4.67 -12.99 5.04
CA VAL A 20 4.42 -11.67 5.64
C VAL A 20 3.45 -10.87 4.78
N PHE A 21 3.67 -10.84 3.47
CA PHE A 21 2.79 -10.20 2.50
C PHE A 21 1.36 -10.79 2.55
N GLU A 22 1.22 -12.11 2.51
CA GLU A 22 -0.06 -12.82 2.62
C GLU A 22 -0.79 -12.49 3.92
N CYS A 23 -0.08 -12.48 5.05
CA CYS A 23 -0.64 -12.08 6.34
C CYS A 23 -1.17 -10.64 6.32
N LEU A 24 -0.39 -9.69 5.79
CA LEU A 24 -0.79 -8.28 5.71
C LEU A 24 -1.98 -8.07 4.76
N VAL A 25 -2.04 -8.82 3.65
CA VAL A 25 -3.19 -8.85 2.75
C VAL A 25 -4.43 -9.41 3.46
N LYS A 26 -4.27 -10.47 4.25
CA LYS A 26 -5.35 -11.07 5.03
C LYS A 26 -5.87 -10.12 6.12
N GLU A 27 -4.99 -9.40 6.81
CA GLU A 27 -5.37 -8.37 7.78
C GLU A 27 -6.20 -7.27 7.13
N LEU A 28 -5.72 -6.70 6.01
CA LEU A 28 -6.46 -5.71 5.23
C LEU A 28 -7.84 -6.20 4.82
N ARG A 29 -7.94 -7.46 4.38
CA ARG A 29 -9.23 -8.08 4.04
C ARG A 29 -10.16 -8.16 5.24
N ASN A 30 -9.66 -8.60 6.39
CA ASN A 30 -10.47 -8.71 7.60
C ASN A 30 -10.94 -7.33 8.10
N GLU A 31 -10.07 -6.32 8.05
CA GLU A 31 -10.41 -4.94 8.38
C GLU A 31 -11.52 -4.40 7.47
N SER A 32 -11.44 -4.66 6.16
CA SER A 32 -12.51 -4.30 5.23
C SER A 32 -13.82 -5.00 5.55
N ILE A 33 -13.81 -6.30 5.86
CA ILE A 33 -15.03 -7.03 6.23
C ILE A 33 -15.67 -6.38 7.46
N ILE A 34 -14.89 -6.03 8.48
CA ILE A 34 -15.40 -5.33 9.66
C ILE A 34 -16.01 -4.00 9.27
N MET A 35 -15.29 -3.17 8.51
CA MET A 35 -15.75 -1.83 8.12
C MET A 35 -16.98 -1.85 7.21
N LEU A 36 -17.16 -2.90 6.40
CA LEU A 36 -18.38 -3.11 5.62
C LEU A 36 -19.62 -3.32 6.51
N HIS A 37 -19.48 -3.74 7.76
CA HIS A 37 -20.61 -3.85 8.69
C HIS A 37 -20.86 -2.58 9.52
N VAL A 38 -19.94 -1.60 9.49
CA VAL A 38 -20.09 -0.36 10.26
C VAL A 38 -21.09 0.57 9.56
N SER A 39 -22.13 0.97 10.29
CA SER A 39 -23.18 1.88 9.82
C SER A 39 -22.96 3.32 10.30
N GLU A 40 -23.73 4.25 9.74
CA GLU A 40 -23.72 5.66 10.18
C GLU A 40 -24.04 5.80 11.67
N ASN A 41 -24.99 5.00 12.16
CA ASN A 41 -25.38 4.98 13.57
C ASN A 41 -24.25 4.53 14.50
N ASP A 42 -23.33 3.69 14.03
CA ASP A 42 -22.22 3.21 14.87
C ASP A 42 -21.19 4.32 15.10
N PHE A 43 -20.94 5.17 14.09
CA PHE A 43 -20.09 6.35 14.26
C PHE A 43 -20.72 7.39 15.17
N PHE A 44 -22.04 7.60 15.06
CA PHE A 44 -22.75 8.51 15.94
C PHE A 44 -22.67 8.06 17.41
N LYS A 45 -22.91 6.77 17.67
CA LYS A 45 -22.76 6.17 19.01
C LYS A 45 -21.33 6.32 19.55
N LEU A 46 -20.32 6.21 18.69
CA LEU A 46 -18.92 6.42 19.10
C LEU A 46 -18.69 7.88 19.51
N GLY A 47 -19.20 8.84 18.73
CA GLY A 47 -19.13 10.27 19.05
C GLY A 47 -19.81 10.61 20.37
N ASP A 48 -21.03 10.11 20.58
CA ASP A 48 -21.77 10.31 21.84
C ASP A 48 -21.03 9.74 23.05
N ARG A 49 -20.41 8.56 22.91
CA ARG A 49 -19.59 7.96 23.96
C ARG A 49 -18.36 8.81 24.28
N ALA A 50 -17.71 9.39 23.27
CA ALA A 50 -16.56 10.27 23.47
C ALA A 50 -16.97 11.53 24.26
N ILE A 51 -18.06 12.18 23.86
CA ILE A 51 -18.59 13.36 24.55
C ILE A 51 -18.96 13.03 26.00
N ALA A 52 -19.68 11.93 26.22
CA ALA A 52 -20.06 11.49 27.57
C ALA A 52 -18.83 11.22 28.46
N SER A 53 -17.75 10.64 27.91
CA SER A 53 -16.49 10.45 28.64
C SER A 53 -15.86 11.80 28.99
N SER A 54 -15.81 12.74 28.04
CA SER A 54 -15.23 14.07 28.26
C SER A 54 -15.99 14.89 29.32
N ILE A 55 -17.31 14.78 29.38
CA ILE A 55 -18.12 15.39 30.47
C ILE A 55 -17.75 14.75 31.81
N LYS A 56 -17.69 13.41 31.88
CA LYS A 56 -17.35 12.68 33.11
C LYS A 56 -15.93 13.01 33.61
N GLU A 57 -15.00 13.24 32.69
CA GLU A 57 -13.62 13.64 32.98
C GLU A 57 -13.49 15.14 33.33
N GLY A 58 -14.59 15.91 33.28
CA GLY A 58 -14.61 17.34 33.54
C GLY A 58 -13.95 18.19 32.46
N THR A 59 -13.69 17.62 31.28
CA THR A 59 -13.11 18.33 30.12
C THR A 59 -14.17 19.19 29.41
N LEU A 60 -15.43 18.73 29.41
CA LEU A 60 -16.58 19.48 28.92
C LEU A 60 -17.55 19.76 30.08
N ALA A 61 -18.24 20.88 30.03
CA ALA A 61 -19.31 21.21 30.97
C ALA A 61 -20.51 20.27 30.78
N GLU A 62 -21.29 20.04 31.84
CA GLU A 62 -22.48 19.18 31.79
C GLU A 62 -23.57 19.73 30.84
N ASP A 63 -23.63 21.05 30.69
CA ASP A 63 -24.55 21.79 29.82
C ASP A 63 -23.94 22.11 28.44
N PHE A 64 -22.86 21.41 28.06
CA PHE A 64 -22.19 21.60 26.78
C PHE A 64 -23.15 21.48 25.59
N ASP A 65 -23.26 22.55 24.80
CA ASP A 65 -24.07 22.58 23.59
C ASP A 65 -23.33 21.91 22.42
N LYS A 66 -23.84 20.74 22.01
CA LYS A 66 -23.35 20.00 20.84
C LYS A 66 -23.44 20.82 19.54
N GLY A 67 -24.32 21.82 19.46
CA GLY A 67 -24.48 22.68 18.28
C GLY A 67 -23.23 23.50 17.95
N ASN A 68 -22.31 23.69 18.90
CA ASN A 68 -21.02 24.36 18.68
C ASN A 68 -19.94 23.44 18.10
N LEU A 69 -20.19 22.14 18.00
CA LEU A 69 -19.27 21.21 17.37
C LEU A 69 -19.38 21.30 15.85
N ASP A 70 -18.25 21.08 15.17
CA ASP A 70 -18.20 20.93 13.72
C ASP A 70 -19.20 19.86 13.25
N SER A 71 -19.76 20.05 12.06
CA SER A 71 -20.61 19.10 11.32
C SER A 71 -20.11 17.65 11.36
N ILE A 72 -18.80 17.40 11.42
CA ILE A 72 -18.25 16.04 11.55
C ILE A 72 -18.66 15.33 12.85
N PHE A 73 -19.09 16.05 13.88
CA PHE A 73 -19.56 15.50 15.15
C PHE A 73 -21.08 15.62 15.34
N THR A 74 -21.77 16.36 14.48
CA THR A 74 -23.21 16.69 14.65
C THR A 74 -24.08 16.16 13.52
N ASP A 75 -23.56 16.02 12.30
CA ASP A 75 -24.26 15.46 11.15
C ASP A 75 -23.79 14.02 10.88
N PRO A 76 -24.64 12.99 11.13
CA PRO A 76 -24.28 11.59 10.94
C PRO A 76 -23.79 11.25 9.53
N LYS A 77 -24.31 11.93 8.48
CA LYS A 77 -23.91 11.69 7.10
C LYS A 77 -22.53 12.27 6.81
N VAL A 78 -22.23 13.43 7.38
CA VAL A 78 -20.89 14.02 7.26
C VAL A 78 -19.89 13.17 8.03
N THR A 79 -20.22 12.75 9.26
CA THR A 79 -19.37 11.85 10.05
C THR A 79 -19.09 10.55 9.31
N SER A 80 -20.13 9.86 8.82
CA SER A 80 -19.99 8.58 8.14
C SER A 80 -19.15 8.70 6.88
N SER A 81 -19.44 9.68 6.03
CA SER A 81 -18.67 9.98 4.81
C SER A 81 -17.19 10.21 5.09
N LYS A 82 -16.86 11.01 6.13
CA LYS A 82 -15.47 11.26 6.53
C LYS A 82 -14.78 9.99 7.05
N MET A 83 -15.47 9.17 7.85
CA MET A 83 -14.92 7.91 8.36
C MET A 83 -14.71 6.87 7.25
N TYR A 84 -15.64 6.77 6.30
CA TYR A 84 -15.52 5.92 5.12
C TYR A 84 -14.34 6.34 4.24
N SER A 85 -14.20 7.64 3.98
CA SER A 85 -13.06 8.17 3.23
C SER A 85 -11.73 7.95 3.96
N ALA A 86 -11.70 8.12 5.28
CA ALA A 86 -10.51 7.82 6.08
C ALA A 86 -10.09 6.35 5.97
N PHE A 87 -11.05 5.41 6.01
CA PHE A 87 -10.75 3.99 5.82
C PHE A 87 -10.24 3.67 4.43
N ILE A 88 -10.86 4.22 3.37
CA ILE A 88 -10.39 3.99 1.99
C ILE A 88 -8.97 4.56 1.80
N ASN A 89 -8.71 5.76 2.31
CA ASN A 89 -7.38 6.37 2.25
C ASN A 89 -6.33 5.50 2.97
N TYR A 90 -6.66 5.04 4.17
CA TYR A 90 -5.85 4.11 4.93
C TYR A 90 -5.58 2.82 4.13
N TYR A 91 -6.62 2.24 3.52
CA TYR A 91 -6.51 1.01 2.74
C TYR A 91 -5.54 1.18 1.56
N ILE A 92 -5.70 2.25 0.78
CA ILE A 92 -4.85 2.56 -0.38
C ILE A 92 -3.39 2.75 0.06
N LEU A 93 -3.17 3.55 1.11
CA LEU A 93 -1.83 3.78 1.67
C LEU A 93 -1.19 2.49 2.15
N ARG A 94 -1.95 1.65 2.86
CA ARG A 94 -1.46 0.39 3.41
C ARG A 94 -1.18 -0.64 2.32
N LEU A 95 -2.10 -0.86 1.38
CA LEU A 95 -1.91 -1.82 0.28
C LEU A 95 -0.66 -1.47 -0.55
N THR A 96 -0.53 -0.21 -0.96
CA THR A 96 0.63 0.22 -1.75
C THR A 96 1.94 0.08 -0.97
N ALA A 97 1.96 0.38 0.34
CA ALA A 97 3.12 0.17 1.19
C ALA A 97 3.49 -1.32 1.35
N VAL A 98 2.49 -2.19 1.52
CA VAL A 98 2.66 -3.64 1.61
C VAL A 98 3.28 -4.19 0.33
N LEU A 99 2.81 -3.74 -0.84
CA LEU A 99 3.39 -4.11 -2.13
C LEU A 99 4.84 -3.63 -2.30
N GLU A 100 5.12 -2.37 -1.94
CA GLU A 100 6.49 -1.84 -1.98
C GLU A 100 7.44 -2.61 -1.04
N LEU A 101 6.96 -3.00 0.15
CA LEU A 101 7.73 -3.79 1.10
C LEU A 101 8.01 -5.19 0.54
N TYR A 102 7.00 -5.85 -0.02
CA TYR A 102 7.14 -7.18 -0.60
C TYR A 102 8.19 -7.22 -1.72
N PHE A 103 8.18 -6.25 -2.65
CA PHE A 103 9.21 -6.16 -3.69
C PHE A 103 10.62 -5.99 -3.12
N LYS A 104 10.75 -5.15 -2.10
CA LYS A 104 12.06 -4.91 -1.48
C LYS A 104 12.58 -6.15 -0.76
N ASP A 105 11.74 -6.79 0.04
CA ASP A 105 12.16 -7.93 0.86
C ASP A 105 12.35 -9.20 0.03
N SER A 106 11.56 -9.39 -1.04
CA SER A 106 11.76 -10.48 -1.99
C SER A 106 13.10 -10.36 -2.72
N ILE A 107 13.46 -9.17 -3.24
CA ILE A 107 14.80 -8.94 -3.83
C ILE A 107 15.89 -9.26 -2.80
N LYS A 108 15.81 -8.70 -1.58
CA LYS A 108 16.83 -8.93 -0.54
C LYS A 108 16.99 -10.40 -0.20
N GLN A 109 15.89 -11.15 -0.12
CA GLN A 109 15.99 -12.58 0.17
C GLN A 109 16.60 -13.34 -1.00
N LEU A 110 16.20 -13.05 -2.23
CA LEU A 110 16.80 -13.69 -3.41
C LEU A 110 18.29 -13.42 -3.52
N LEU A 111 18.74 -12.19 -3.25
CA LEU A 111 20.16 -11.84 -3.21
C LEU A 111 20.95 -12.57 -2.12
N LYS A 112 20.31 -12.90 -0.99
CA LYS A 112 20.91 -13.72 0.08
C LYS A 112 21.04 -15.19 -0.31
N LEU A 113 20.11 -15.68 -1.10
CA LEU A 113 20.04 -17.10 -1.48
C LEU A 113 20.78 -17.39 -2.80
N ASN A 114 21.05 -16.37 -3.62
CA ASN A 114 21.63 -16.52 -4.94
C ASN A 114 22.80 -15.54 -5.15
N ILE A 115 24.02 -16.10 -5.14
CA ILE A 115 25.26 -15.35 -5.34
C ILE A 115 25.38 -14.77 -6.76
N ASP A 116 24.89 -15.47 -7.78
CA ASP A 116 24.93 -14.99 -9.17
C ASP A 116 24.03 -13.77 -9.35
N LEU A 117 22.84 -13.81 -8.74
CA LEU A 117 21.92 -12.68 -8.70
C LEU A 117 22.52 -11.50 -7.92
N LEU A 118 23.22 -11.79 -6.81
CA LEU A 118 23.96 -10.78 -6.07
C LEU A 118 25.00 -10.09 -6.96
N VAL A 119 25.83 -10.87 -7.68
CA VAL A 119 26.85 -10.36 -8.60
C VAL A 119 26.22 -9.57 -9.75
N LYS A 120 25.09 -10.03 -10.31
CA LYS A 120 24.29 -9.31 -11.33
C LYS A 120 23.83 -7.94 -10.83
N GLY A 121 23.51 -7.83 -9.53
CA GLY A 121 23.10 -6.57 -8.90
C GLY A 121 24.18 -5.48 -8.89
N PHE A 122 25.46 -5.82 -9.08
CA PHE A 122 26.56 -4.85 -9.12
C PHE A 122 26.87 -4.37 -10.55
N LYS A 123 27.34 -3.12 -10.67
CA LYS A 123 27.89 -2.61 -11.93
C LYS A 123 29.11 -3.43 -12.33
N GLU A 124 29.33 -3.62 -13.64
CA GLU A 124 30.49 -4.32 -14.22
C GLU A 124 31.82 -3.97 -13.54
N THR A 125 32.05 -2.68 -13.27
CA THR A 125 33.26 -2.13 -12.64
C THR A 125 33.44 -2.51 -11.16
N GLU A 126 32.39 -2.97 -10.49
CA GLU A 126 32.39 -3.35 -9.07
C GLU A 126 32.41 -4.88 -8.88
N LYS A 127 32.13 -5.68 -9.92
CA LYS A 127 31.97 -7.15 -9.84
C LYS A 127 33.26 -7.85 -9.40
N GLY A 128 34.41 -7.52 -10.00
CA GLY A 128 35.69 -8.19 -9.74
C GLY A 128 36.18 -8.04 -8.29
N LYS A 129 36.01 -6.85 -7.71
CA LYS A 129 36.37 -6.59 -6.30
C LYS A 129 35.42 -7.25 -5.31
N LEU A 130 34.21 -7.63 -5.72
CA LEU A 130 33.19 -8.15 -4.81
C LEU A 130 33.43 -9.63 -4.47
N VAL A 131 33.72 -10.45 -5.48
CA VAL A 131 33.98 -11.89 -5.31
C VAL A 131 35.18 -12.09 -4.38
N GLU A 132 36.25 -11.31 -4.58
CA GLU A 132 37.44 -11.36 -3.71
C GLU A 132 37.18 -10.91 -2.26
N ASN A 133 36.27 -9.95 -2.05
CA ASN A 133 35.97 -9.40 -0.72
C ASN A 133 34.95 -10.24 0.07
N LEU A 134 34.01 -10.91 -0.62
CA LEU A 134 33.03 -11.78 0.02
C LEU A 134 33.68 -13.06 0.56
N ASP A 135 34.66 -13.62 -0.15
CA ASP A 135 35.34 -14.87 0.25
C ASP A 135 36.30 -14.71 1.43
N LYS A 136 36.83 -13.50 1.69
CA LYS A 136 37.91 -13.31 2.68
C LYS A 136 37.53 -12.53 3.93
N ASN A 137 36.49 -11.69 3.92
CA ASN A 137 36.15 -10.79 5.04
C ASN A 137 34.66 -10.43 5.11
N TYR A 138 33.78 -11.40 5.40
CA TYR A 138 32.36 -11.11 5.59
C TYR A 138 32.11 -10.14 6.76
N VAL A 139 31.62 -8.94 6.45
CA VAL A 139 31.17 -7.95 7.43
C VAL A 139 29.66 -7.74 7.28
N PRO A 140 28.83 -8.20 8.24
CA PRO A 140 27.36 -8.17 8.12
C PRO A 140 26.79 -6.79 7.74
N LYS A 141 27.32 -5.72 8.34
CA LYS A 141 26.88 -4.34 8.06
C LYS A 141 27.16 -3.91 6.62
N LYS A 142 28.32 -4.28 6.06
CA LYS A 142 28.67 -3.97 4.66
C LYS A 142 27.77 -4.76 3.70
N TYR A 143 27.56 -6.05 4.00
CA TYR A 143 26.68 -6.91 3.23
C TYR A 143 25.25 -6.37 3.17
N LEU A 144 24.68 -5.98 4.32
CA LEU A 144 23.34 -5.36 4.36
C LEU A 144 23.26 -4.06 3.54
N LYS A 145 24.31 -3.23 3.57
CA LYS A 145 24.37 -2.01 2.76
C LYS A 145 24.32 -2.32 1.26
N TYR A 146 24.99 -3.37 0.81
CA TYR A 146 24.90 -3.82 -0.58
C TYR A 146 23.51 -4.30 -0.96
N LEU A 147 22.90 -5.14 -0.12
CA LEU A 147 21.53 -5.61 -0.34
C LEU A 147 20.55 -4.45 -0.47
N ASN A 148 20.62 -3.48 0.46
CA ASN A 148 19.74 -2.30 0.41
C ASN A 148 19.96 -1.48 -0.86
N ARG A 149 21.20 -1.22 -1.26
CA ARG A 149 21.52 -0.46 -2.48
C ARG A 149 20.95 -1.12 -3.75
N ILE A 150 21.18 -2.42 -3.91
CA ILE A 150 20.67 -3.18 -5.07
C ILE A 150 19.15 -3.17 -5.06
N THR A 151 18.55 -3.41 -3.89
CA THR A 151 17.10 -3.41 -3.72
C THR A 151 16.50 -2.06 -4.08
N GLU A 152 17.06 -0.94 -3.60
CA GLU A 152 16.59 0.41 -3.92
C GLU A 152 16.65 0.69 -5.41
N GLN A 153 17.72 0.29 -6.08
CA GLN A 153 17.87 0.43 -7.52
C GLN A 153 16.76 -0.29 -8.29
N TYR A 154 16.51 -1.57 -7.98
CA TYR A 154 15.56 -2.42 -8.71
C TYR A 154 14.12 -2.38 -8.18
N SER A 155 13.85 -1.62 -7.13
CA SER A 155 12.49 -1.31 -6.63
C SER A 155 12.09 0.16 -6.84
N SER A 156 12.89 0.91 -7.60
CA SER A 156 12.67 2.33 -7.88
C SER A 156 11.64 2.56 -8.98
N GLY A 157 10.93 3.70 -8.89
CA GLY A 157 9.89 4.10 -9.83
C GLY A 157 8.82 4.98 -9.17
N LYS A 158 8.17 5.86 -9.95
CA LYS A 158 7.07 6.72 -9.47
C LYS A 158 5.74 5.97 -9.40
N LYS A 159 5.46 5.12 -10.39
CA LYS A 159 4.27 4.26 -10.48
C LYS A 159 4.63 2.78 -10.28
N PHE A 160 3.64 1.91 -10.13
CA PHE A 160 3.85 0.49 -9.86
C PHE A 160 4.48 -0.23 -11.05
N SER A 161 3.97 -0.02 -12.27
CA SER A 161 4.46 -0.60 -13.52
C SER A 161 5.96 -0.42 -13.70
N GLY A 162 6.48 0.79 -13.47
CA GLY A 162 7.93 1.06 -13.56
C GLY A 162 8.74 0.33 -12.48
N LYS A 163 8.21 0.23 -11.25
CA LYS A 163 8.83 -0.57 -10.18
C LYS A 163 8.85 -2.05 -10.54
N TYR A 164 7.73 -2.56 -11.04
CA TYR A 164 7.58 -3.96 -11.45
C TYR A 164 8.46 -4.28 -12.66
N GLN A 165 8.57 -3.40 -13.65
CA GLN A 165 9.45 -3.59 -14.80
C GLN A 165 10.92 -3.71 -14.39
N ASN A 166 11.37 -2.88 -13.44
CA ASN A 166 12.73 -2.96 -12.90
C ASN A 166 12.94 -4.27 -12.12
N TYR A 167 11.94 -4.67 -11.32
CA TYR A 167 11.91 -5.90 -10.56
C TYR A 167 11.95 -7.14 -11.46
N SER A 168 11.04 -7.23 -12.43
CA SER A 168 10.89 -8.36 -13.34
C SER A 168 12.11 -8.52 -14.25
N LYS A 169 12.66 -7.41 -14.78
CA LYS A 169 13.91 -7.43 -15.55
C LYS A 169 15.10 -7.91 -14.71
N PHE A 170 15.17 -7.51 -13.45
CA PHE A 170 16.24 -7.95 -12.55
C PHE A 170 16.15 -9.45 -12.28
N LEU A 171 14.94 -9.95 -12.03
CA LEU A 171 14.66 -11.35 -11.71
C LEU A 171 14.42 -12.24 -12.92
N GLU A 172 14.44 -11.70 -14.15
CA GLU A 172 14.14 -12.44 -15.39
C GLU A 172 12.76 -13.12 -15.35
N ILE A 173 11.77 -12.42 -14.78
CA ILE A 173 10.37 -12.83 -14.74
C ILE A 173 9.68 -12.28 -15.99
N ASP A 174 9.08 -13.18 -16.78
CA ASP A 174 8.40 -12.86 -18.03
C ASP A 174 6.89 -12.90 -17.81
N GLU A 175 6.35 -11.87 -17.15
CA GLU A 175 4.93 -11.75 -16.88
C GLU A 175 4.46 -10.30 -17.13
N ASN A 176 3.51 -10.15 -18.06
CA ASN A 176 2.98 -8.87 -18.50
C ASN A 176 1.45 -8.89 -18.36
N ASN A 177 0.93 -8.75 -17.14
CA ASN A 177 -0.50 -8.51 -16.93
C ASN A 177 -0.77 -7.00 -16.96
N THR A 178 -0.94 -6.46 -18.17
CA THR A 178 -1.14 -5.01 -18.39
C THR A 178 -2.31 -4.45 -17.59
N ASP A 179 -3.40 -5.21 -17.49
CA ASP A 179 -4.64 -4.75 -16.82
C ASP A 179 -4.43 -4.54 -15.32
N ILE A 180 -3.73 -5.47 -14.64
CA ILE A 180 -3.41 -5.31 -13.21
C ILE A 180 -2.44 -4.15 -13.00
N LEU A 181 -1.44 -4.02 -13.88
CA LEU A 181 -0.43 -2.96 -13.79
C LEU A 181 -1.06 -1.57 -13.94
N ASP A 182 -2.00 -1.39 -14.86
CA ASP A 182 -2.70 -0.11 -15.05
C ASP A 182 -3.57 0.25 -13.83
N LYS A 183 -4.29 -0.73 -13.27
CA LYS A 183 -5.06 -0.53 -12.02
C LYS A 183 -4.16 -0.13 -10.86
N LEU A 184 -3.01 -0.77 -10.71
CA LEU A 184 -2.04 -0.44 -9.67
C LEU A 184 -1.37 0.92 -9.90
N ASP A 185 -1.09 1.30 -11.14
CA ASP A 185 -0.56 2.62 -11.47
C ASP A 185 -1.51 3.75 -11.10
N ASN A 186 -2.79 3.54 -11.33
CA ASN A 186 -3.83 4.46 -10.89
C ASN A 186 -3.89 4.53 -9.35
N LEU A 187 -3.85 3.37 -8.67
CA LEU A 187 -3.83 3.30 -7.21
C LEU A 187 -2.61 4.01 -6.61
N PHE A 188 -1.42 3.88 -7.22
CA PHE A 188 -0.20 4.57 -6.80
C PHE A 188 -0.28 6.07 -7.05
N SER A 189 -0.95 6.49 -8.13
CA SER A 189 -1.22 7.91 -8.38
C SER A 189 -2.12 8.49 -7.30
N LEU A 190 -3.21 7.79 -6.94
CA LEU A 190 -4.10 8.17 -5.86
C LEU A 190 -3.39 8.17 -4.49
N ARG A 191 -2.58 7.16 -4.19
CA ARG A 191 -1.72 7.15 -2.99
C ARG A 191 -0.82 8.37 -2.91
N ASN A 192 -0.17 8.75 -4.01
CA ASN A 192 0.72 9.91 -4.00
C ASN A 192 -0.05 11.21 -3.73
N ASP A 193 -1.25 11.36 -4.32
CA ASP A 193 -2.15 12.48 -4.02
C ASP A 193 -2.56 12.51 -2.53
N LEU A 194 -2.99 11.36 -1.99
CA LEU A 194 -3.35 11.21 -0.57
C LEU A 194 -2.16 11.45 0.39
N ALA A 195 -0.96 11.02 0.04
CA ALA A 195 0.23 11.23 0.88
C ALA A 195 0.71 12.69 0.87
N HIS A 196 0.30 13.48 -0.14
CA HIS A 196 0.65 14.88 -0.29
C HIS A 196 -0.46 15.85 0.14
N LEU A 197 -1.48 15.36 0.88
CA LEU A 197 -2.58 16.15 1.45
C LEU A 197 -2.13 17.41 2.23
N ASN A 198 -0.91 17.43 2.77
CA ASN A 198 -0.35 18.57 3.52
C ASN A 198 0.50 19.53 2.67
N ARG A 199 0.74 19.26 1.39
CA ARG A 199 1.73 20.00 0.57
C ARG A 199 1.13 20.88 -0.51
N PHE A 200 -0.09 20.60 -0.96
CA PHE A 200 -0.76 21.41 -1.98
C PHE A 200 -2.22 21.64 -1.56
N PRO A 201 -2.66 22.89 -1.33
CA PRO A 201 -4.08 23.19 -1.20
C PRO A 201 -4.81 22.72 -2.47
N ALA A 202 -6.09 22.36 -2.32
CA ALA A 202 -6.93 21.86 -3.41
C ALA A 202 -6.95 22.74 -4.67
N GLU A 203 -6.65 24.02 -4.48
CA GLU A 203 -6.66 25.07 -5.48
C GLU A 203 -5.51 24.97 -6.51
N ASP A 204 -4.42 24.25 -6.19
CA ASP A 204 -3.27 24.10 -7.10
C ASP A 204 -3.39 22.92 -8.09
N LEU A 205 -4.40 22.06 -7.91
CA LEU A 205 -4.66 20.94 -8.82
C LEU A 205 -5.75 21.36 -9.82
N ALA A 206 -5.39 21.40 -11.10
CA ALA A 206 -6.35 21.71 -12.16
C ALA A 206 -7.55 20.76 -12.08
N ALA A 207 -8.76 21.33 -11.98
CA ALA A 207 -10.01 20.58 -11.94
C ALA A 207 -10.06 19.56 -13.08
N GLY A 208 -10.18 18.27 -12.74
CA GLY A 208 -10.18 17.16 -13.70
C GLY A 208 -8.86 16.40 -13.86
N THR A 209 -7.79 16.77 -13.15
CA THR A 209 -6.51 16.03 -13.18
C THR A 209 -6.27 15.10 -11.99
N ASN A 210 -7.16 15.11 -11.00
CA ASN A 210 -7.01 14.29 -9.81
C ASN A 210 -7.13 12.80 -10.17
N PRO A 211 -6.23 11.94 -9.66
CA PRO A 211 -6.36 10.50 -9.81
C PRO A 211 -7.71 10.04 -9.26
N ARG A 212 -8.39 9.12 -9.96
CA ARG A 212 -9.70 8.60 -9.56
C ARG A 212 -9.72 7.10 -9.65
N LEU A 213 -10.29 6.44 -8.65
CA LEU A 213 -10.62 5.02 -8.70
C LEU A 213 -12.04 4.87 -9.25
N THR A 214 -12.17 4.32 -10.46
CA THR A 214 -13.47 4.02 -11.06
C THR A 214 -13.86 2.59 -10.72
N THR A 215 -15.04 2.44 -10.13
CA THR A 215 -15.65 1.15 -9.79
C THR A 215 -16.37 0.53 -11.00
N VAL A 216 -16.83 -0.71 -10.87
CA VAL A 216 -17.55 -1.42 -11.94
C VAL A 216 -18.85 -0.71 -12.34
N SER A 217 -19.56 -0.06 -11.42
CA SER A 217 -20.77 0.72 -11.73
C SER A 217 -20.47 2.05 -12.45
N GLY A 218 -19.19 2.45 -12.50
CA GLY A 218 -18.76 3.76 -13.01
C GLY A 218 -18.67 4.83 -11.92
N PHE A 219 -18.91 4.51 -10.64
CA PHE A 219 -18.66 5.46 -9.55
C PHE A 219 -17.18 5.80 -9.46
N GLU A 220 -16.85 7.10 -9.41
CA GLU A 220 -15.49 7.61 -9.35
C GLU A 220 -15.15 8.14 -7.95
N TYR A 221 -14.23 7.43 -7.28
CA TYR A 221 -13.69 7.85 -6.00
C TYR A 221 -12.43 8.69 -6.17
N SER A 222 -12.38 9.81 -5.48
CA SER A 222 -11.23 10.69 -5.34
C SER A 222 -11.18 11.24 -3.91
N ARG A 223 -10.10 11.96 -3.56
CA ARG A 223 -9.89 12.53 -2.23
C ARG A 223 -11.03 13.43 -1.72
N GLU A 224 -11.77 14.08 -2.63
CA GLU A 224 -12.85 15.04 -2.33
C GLU A 224 -14.25 14.41 -2.38
N THR A 225 -14.33 13.14 -2.78
CA THR A 225 -15.59 12.44 -2.97
C THR A 225 -16.26 12.22 -1.61
N SER A 226 -17.50 12.71 -1.47
CA SER A 226 -18.36 12.34 -0.33
C SER A 226 -18.95 10.95 -0.57
N LEU A 227 -18.93 10.12 0.47
CA LEU A 227 -19.33 8.72 0.38
C LEU A 227 -20.64 8.46 1.14
N SER A 228 -21.61 7.88 0.44
CA SER A 228 -22.68 7.12 1.08
C SER A 228 -22.18 5.72 1.44
N LYS A 229 -22.99 4.97 2.19
CA LYS A 229 -22.70 3.57 2.50
C LYS A 229 -22.54 2.73 1.24
N GLU A 230 -23.44 2.89 0.26
CA GLU A 230 -23.44 2.10 -0.98
C GLU A 230 -22.17 2.34 -1.80
N ASN A 231 -21.81 3.61 -2.00
CA ASN A 231 -20.60 3.99 -2.72
C ASN A 231 -19.33 3.53 -1.99
N PHE A 232 -19.32 3.61 -0.66
CA PHE A 232 -18.23 3.08 0.15
C PHE A 232 -18.05 1.58 -0.05
N GLU A 233 -19.14 0.80 0.03
CA GLU A 233 -19.08 -0.64 -0.16
C GLU A 233 -18.55 -1.02 -1.54
N GLU A 234 -18.96 -0.29 -2.58
CA GLU A 234 -18.49 -0.54 -3.93
C GLU A 234 -16.98 -0.30 -4.07
N VAL A 235 -16.50 0.83 -3.56
CA VAL A 235 -15.06 1.15 -3.57
C VAL A 235 -14.25 0.10 -2.82
N VAL A 236 -14.71 -0.32 -1.62
CA VAL A 236 -14.02 -1.34 -0.84
C VAL A 236 -14.02 -2.69 -1.54
N LYS A 237 -15.11 -3.08 -2.23
CA LYS A 237 -15.17 -4.30 -3.04
C LYS A 237 -14.17 -4.28 -4.19
N GLU A 238 -14.04 -3.16 -4.91
CA GLU A 238 -13.05 -3.00 -6.00
C GLU A 238 -11.62 -3.12 -5.45
N LEU A 239 -11.33 -2.47 -4.32
CA LEU A 239 -10.02 -2.55 -3.67
C LEU A 239 -9.68 -3.97 -3.18
N LEU A 240 -10.67 -4.70 -2.65
CA LEU A 240 -10.50 -6.09 -2.24
C LEU A 240 -10.25 -7.02 -3.43
N ASP A 241 -11.00 -6.86 -4.52
CA ASP A 241 -10.79 -7.64 -5.75
C ASP A 241 -9.39 -7.41 -6.31
N LEU A 242 -8.96 -6.15 -6.41
CA LEU A 242 -7.60 -5.80 -6.82
C LEU A 242 -6.56 -6.46 -5.91
N THR A 243 -6.76 -6.40 -4.59
CA THR A 243 -5.83 -7.01 -3.62
C THR A 243 -5.72 -8.53 -3.81
N ILE A 244 -6.84 -9.23 -4.03
CA ILE A 244 -6.86 -10.67 -4.27
C ILE A 244 -6.21 -11.05 -5.59
N LYS A 245 -6.40 -10.23 -6.63
CA LYS A 245 -5.74 -10.43 -7.93
C LYS A 245 -4.23 -10.27 -7.79
N VAL A 246 -3.79 -9.22 -7.10
CA VAL A 246 -2.36 -8.93 -6.90
C VAL A 246 -1.69 -9.95 -5.99
N SER A 247 -2.39 -10.56 -5.03
CA SER A 247 -1.78 -11.61 -4.20
C SER A 247 -1.50 -12.92 -4.95
N LYS A 248 -2.09 -13.07 -6.14
CA LYS A 248 -1.90 -14.23 -7.04
C LYS A 248 -0.94 -13.93 -8.19
N PHE A 249 -0.53 -12.67 -8.32
CA PHE A 249 0.42 -12.13 -9.29
C PHE A 249 1.82 -12.15 -8.67
#